data_AF-X6LIJ5-F1
#
_entry.id   AF-X6LIJ5-F1
#
_cell.length_a   1.000
_cell.length_b   1.000
_cell.length_c   1.000
_cell.angle_alpha   90.00
_cell.angle_beta   90.00
_cell.angle_gamma   90.00
#
_symmetry.space_group_name_H-M   'P 1'
#
loop_
_entity.id
_entity.type
_entity.pdbx_description
1 polymer ?
#
loop_
_entity_poly.entity_id
_entity_poly.type
_entity_poly.pdbx_seq_one_letter_code
_entity_poly.pdbx_strand_id
1 'polypeptide(L)'
;MINYKREPLGYLMRLAAFTLLSIVVGFFYFQIGNSKSYIRDRISQASFIVGFYSFMMVAAIPGALQDRAVFIRERMNRHYSTFPYALASFLTALPWIFAMAFSSLFFFYYYYFVNSFAMCLVLYNTISQCLSMFLNYLPSPAHITSLFIWLWCSFGLLLGDSVVVAIAAFYNNFIVDLALGTGIQALMLILCGFFLLKSNISIYWMWGHYGLSYFSYTFPVLMKLEFDGYNTTHQHGANGIVGSEVLKTYGFQHVNIGHNFGILFVFLF
;
A
#
# COMPACT_ATOMS: atom_id res chain seq x y z
N MET A 1 -12.05 -14.42 15.54
CA MET A 1 -12.06 -15.42 14.43
C MET A 1 -13.40 -16.13 14.20
N ILE A 2 -14.23 -16.43 15.20
CA ILE A 2 -15.52 -17.14 14.97
C ILE A 2 -16.54 -16.27 14.20
N ASN A 3 -16.60 -14.96 14.42
CA ASN A 3 -17.46 -14.05 13.65
C ASN A 3 -17.15 -14.02 12.14
N TYR A 4 -15.88 -14.13 11.76
CA TYR A 4 -15.45 -14.19 10.35
C TYR A 4 -15.99 -15.40 9.60
N LYS A 5 -16.16 -16.53 10.29
CA LYS A 5 -16.76 -17.73 9.68
C LYS A 5 -18.28 -17.62 9.50
N ARG A 6 -18.93 -16.69 10.20
CA ARG A 6 -20.40 -16.51 10.16
C ARG A 6 -20.83 -15.55 9.05
N GLU A 7 -20.01 -14.56 8.70
CA GLU A 7 -20.27 -13.62 7.61
C GLU A 7 -19.07 -13.53 6.64
N PRO A 8 -18.82 -14.58 5.83
CA PRO A 8 -17.68 -14.61 4.90
C PRO A 8 -17.84 -13.60 3.75
N LEU A 9 -19.07 -13.17 3.46
CA LEU A 9 -19.40 -12.37 2.29
C LEU A 9 -18.71 -11.01 2.31
N GLY A 10 -18.73 -10.29 3.43
CA GLY A 10 -18.13 -8.95 3.53
C GLY A 10 -16.62 -8.98 3.26
N TYR A 11 -15.93 -9.97 3.81
CA TYR A 11 -14.49 -10.17 3.56
C TYR A 11 -14.26 -10.62 2.12
N LEU A 12 -14.95 -11.64 1.63
CA LEU A 12 -14.77 -12.15 0.27
C LEU A 12 -14.96 -11.06 -0.80
N MET A 13 -15.95 -10.18 -0.62
CA MET A 13 -16.19 -9.05 -1.52
C MET A 13 -15.03 -8.04 -1.51
N ARG A 14 -14.39 -7.81 -0.36
CA ARG A 14 -13.16 -6.99 -0.28
C ARG A 14 -12.05 -7.64 -1.10
N LEU A 15 -11.77 -8.93 -0.90
CA LEU A 15 -10.73 -9.63 -1.65
C LEU A 15 -11.01 -9.61 -3.15
N ALA A 16 -12.26 -9.84 -3.56
CA ALA A 16 -12.67 -9.75 -4.96
C ALA A 16 -12.48 -8.34 -5.55
N ALA A 17 -12.76 -7.27 -4.78
CA ALA A 17 -12.54 -5.89 -5.23
C ALA A 17 -11.05 -5.58 -5.41
N PHE A 18 -10.19 -6.01 -4.47
CA PHE A 18 -8.73 -5.84 -4.57
C PHE A 18 -8.14 -6.59 -5.76
N THR A 19 -8.55 -7.85 -5.99
CA THR A 19 -8.09 -8.62 -7.14
C THR A 19 -8.57 -8.04 -8.45
N LEU A 20 -9.84 -7.62 -8.55
CA LEU A 20 -10.38 -6.98 -9.74
C LEU A 20 -9.64 -5.67 -10.06
N LEU A 21 -9.39 -4.83 -9.05
CA LEU A 21 -8.60 -3.61 -9.22
C LEU A 21 -7.19 -3.93 -9.73
N SER A 22 -6.55 -4.97 -9.20
CA SER A 22 -5.23 -5.44 -9.66
C SER A 22 -5.23 -5.79 -11.14
N ILE A 23 -6.25 -6.53 -11.58
CA ILE A 23 -6.44 -6.95 -12.97
C ILE A 23 -6.64 -5.73 -13.87
N VAL A 24 -7.50 -4.80 -13.48
CA VAL A 24 -7.80 -3.60 -14.27
C VAL A 24 -6.55 -2.73 -14.42
N VAL A 25 -5.85 -2.42 -13.31
CA VAL A 25 -4.61 -1.63 -13.37
C VAL A 25 -3.53 -2.36 -14.18
N GLY A 26 -3.41 -3.67 -14.03
CA GLY A 26 -2.48 -4.49 -14.82
C GLY A 26 -2.77 -4.45 -16.32
N PHE A 27 -4.05 -4.44 -16.71
CA PHE A 27 -4.47 -4.34 -18.11
C PHE A 27 -4.20 -2.97 -18.72
N PHE A 28 -4.47 -1.87 -17.99
CA PHE A 28 -4.25 -0.50 -18.51
C PHE A 28 -2.78 -0.19 -18.80
N TYR A 29 -1.87 -0.75 -18.00
CA TYR A 29 -0.43 -0.55 -18.14
C TYR A 29 0.24 -1.72 -18.86
N PHE A 30 -0.52 -2.48 -19.63
CA PHE A 30 0.00 -3.53 -20.50
C PHE A 30 0.83 -2.89 -21.62
N GLN A 31 2.09 -3.31 -21.80
CA GLN A 31 3.05 -2.86 -22.84
C GLN A 31 3.81 -1.56 -22.57
N ILE A 32 4.15 -1.25 -21.32
CA ILE A 32 5.15 -0.21 -21.02
C ILE A 32 6.55 -0.69 -21.47
N GLY A 33 7.13 -0.02 -22.47
CA GLY A 33 8.51 -0.30 -22.92
C GLY A 33 9.60 0.17 -21.93
N ASN A 34 10.86 -0.14 -22.24
CA ASN A 34 12.03 0.31 -21.44
C ASN A 34 12.66 1.61 -21.94
N SER A 35 12.03 2.27 -22.92
CA SER A 35 12.49 3.56 -23.44
C SER A 35 12.24 4.70 -22.45
N LYS A 36 13.03 5.78 -22.51
CA LYS A 36 12.88 6.96 -21.64
C LYS A 36 11.48 7.59 -21.70
N SER A 37 10.77 7.45 -22.82
CA SER A 37 9.40 7.95 -22.98
C SER A 37 8.41 7.36 -21.96
N TYR A 38 8.67 6.14 -21.49
CA TYR A 38 7.74 5.39 -20.63
C TYR A 38 7.99 5.60 -19.12
N ILE A 39 8.98 6.42 -18.75
CA ILE A 39 9.30 6.68 -17.35
C ILE A 39 8.10 7.32 -16.64
N ARG A 40 7.43 8.29 -17.29
CA ARG A 40 6.26 8.95 -16.73
C ARG A 40 5.12 7.96 -16.44
N ASP A 41 4.91 7.00 -17.35
CA ASP A 41 3.84 6.00 -17.23
C ASP A 41 4.10 5.02 -16.08
N ARG A 42 5.37 4.71 -15.79
CA ARG A 42 5.76 3.90 -14.62
C ARG A 42 5.52 4.63 -13.30
N ILE A 43 5.84 5.93 -13.26
CA ILE A 43 5.61 6.76 -12.07
C ILE A 43 4.10 6.90 -11.82
N SER A 44 3.29 7.12 -12.86
CA SER A 44 1.84 7.17 -12.71
C SER A 44 1.30 5.82 -12.25
N GLN A 45 1.77 4.71 -12.82
CA GLN A 45 1.39 3.37 -12.39
C GLN A 45 1.65 3.13 -10.90
N ALA A 46 2.86 3.44 -10.41
CA ALA A 46 3.21 3.32 -8.99
C ALA A 46 2.28 4.15 -8.09
N SER A 47 1.94 5.37 -8.52
CA SER A 47 1.04 6.27 -7.79
C SER A 47 -0.39 5.75 -7.76
N PHE A 48 -0.87 5.17 -8.87
CA PHE A 48 -2.21 4.59 -8.95
C PHE A 48 -2.35 3.33 -8.10
N ILE A 49 -1.33 2.47 -8.05
CA ILE A 49 -1.33 1.31 -7.16
C ILE A 49 -1.50 1.78 -5.71
N VAL A 50 -0.66 2.72 -5.27
CA VAL A 50 -0.72 3.24 -3.90
C VAL A 50 -2.07 3.91 -3.59
N GLY A 51 -2.57 4.76 -4.49
CA GLY A 51 -3.80 5.51 -4.29
C GLY A 51 -5.08 4.67 -4.33
N PHE A 52 -5.26 3.85 -5.37
CA PHE A 52 -6.50 3.07 -5.52
C PHE A 52 -6.63 1.97 -4.48
N TYR A 53 -5.52 1.34 -4.06
CA TYR A 53 -5.58 0.33 -3.01
C TYR A 53 -6.05 0.91 -1.68
N SER A 54 -5.63 2.13 -1.39
CA SER A 54 -6.13 2.84 -0.22
C SER A 54 -7.62 3.12 -0.34
N PHE A 55 -8.09 3.66 -1.46
CA PHE A 55 -9.52 3.94 -1.64
C PHE A 55 -10.41 2.72 -1.41
N MET A 56 -9.90 1.53 -1.73
CA MET A 56 -10.61 0.28 -1.48
C MET A 56 -10.66 -0.13 0.02
N MET A 57 -9.85 0.46 0.90
CA MET A 57 -9.92 0.25 2.36
C MET A 57 -11.23 0.80 2.95
N VAL A 58 -11.89 1.75 2.28
CA VAL A 58 -13.22 2.26 2.66
C VAL A 58 -14.28 1.15 2.74
N ALA A 59 -14.08 0.04 2.02
CA ALA A 59 -14.93 -1.14 2.14
C ALA A 59 -14.88 -1.81 3.53
N ALA A 60 -13.98 -1.39 4.44
CA ALA A 60 -13.94 -1.84 5.83
C ALA A 60 -14.99 -1.17 6.73
N ILE A 61 -15.53 -0.01 6.36
CA ILE A 61 -16.52 0.76 7.15
C ILE A 61 -17.70 -0.08 7.64
N PRO A 62 -18.43 -0.82 6.78
CA PRO A 62 -19.62 -1.54 7.23
C PRO A 62 -19.29 -2.61 8.27
N GLY A 63 -18.16 -3.32 8.09
CA GLY A 63 -17.68 -4.30 9.07
C GLY A 63 -17.28 -3.64 10.39
N ALA A 64 -16.59 -2.50 10.33
CA ALA A 64 -16.21 -1.74 11.53
C ALA A 64 -17.42 -1.25 12.33
N LEU A 65 -18.48 -0.78 11.65
CA LEU A 65 -19.73 -0.35 12.29
C LEU A 65 -20.47 -1.51 12.96
N GLN A 66 -20.50 -2.68 12.31
CA GLN A 66 -21.12 -3.89 12.86
C GLN A 66 -20.37 -4.39 14.10
N ASP A 67 -19.04 -4.49 14.04
CA ASP A 67 -18.21 -4.93 15.15
C ASP A 67 -18.30 -3.95 16.34
N ARG A 68 -18.37 -2.65 16.06
CA ARG A 68 -18.58 -1.61 17.09
C ARG A 68 -19.90 -1.76 17.83
N ALA A 69 -21.00 -2.08 17.13
CA ALA A 69 -22.30 -2.24 17.76
C ALA A 69 -22.28 -3.39 18.79
N VAL A 70 -21.59 -4.49 18.46
CA VAL A 70 -21.38 -5.63 19.38
C VAL A 70 -20.46 -5.22 20.53
N PHE A 71 -19.37 -4.51 20.23
CA PHE A 71 -18.41 -4.02 21.23
C PHE A 71 -19.08 -3.17 22.32
N ILE A 72 -19.92 -2.20 21.95
CA ILE A 72 -20.60 -1.32 22.90
C ILE A 72 -21.49 -2.14 23.83
N ARG A 73 -22.24 -3.12 23.28
CA ARG A 73 -23.09 -4.02 24.06
C ARG A 73 -22.28 -4.86 25.06
N GLU A 74 -21.17 -5.45 24.64
CA GLU A 74 -20.35 -6.31 25.51
C GLU A 74 -19.56 -5.52 26.56
N ARG A 75 -19.19 -4.27 26.24
CA ARG A 75 -18.57 -3.33 27.17
C ARG A 75 -19.52 -2.86 28.26
N MET A 76 -20.79 -2.59 27.92
CA MET A 76 -21.82 -2.26 28.91
C MET A 76 -22.00 -3.40 29.93
N ASN A 77 -21.81 -4.65 29.50
CA ASN A 77 -21.84 -5.84 30.34
C ASN A 77 -20.49 -6.14 31.04
N ARG A 78 -19.50 -5.25 30.92
CA ARG A 78 -18.16 -5.35 31.55
C ARG A 78 -17.35 -6.60 31.16
N HIS A 79 -17.53 -7.14 29.96
CA HIS A 79 -16.80 -8.34 29.54
C HIS A 79 -15.33 -8.09 29.20
N TYR A 80 -14.98 -6.94 28.61
CA TYR A 80 -13.59 -6.60 28.27
C TYR A 80 -13.39 -5.09 28.06
N SER A 81 -12.13 -4.64 28.16
CA SER A 81 -11.72 -3.24 27.99
C SER A 81 -11.35 -2.91 26.53
N THR A 82 -11.15 -1.64 26.22
CA THR A 82 -10.90 -1.17 24.83
C THR A 82 -9.58 -1.65 24.25
N PHE A 83 -8.51 -1.68 25.05
CA PHE A 83 -7.18 -2.10 24.60
C PHE A 83 -7.11 -3.56 24.13
N PRO A 84 -7.57 -4.56 24.90
CA PRO A 84 -7.58 -5.95 24.44
C PRO A 84 -8.50 -6.16 23.22
N TYR A 85 -9.58 -5.39 23.09
CA TYR A 85 -10.40 -5.41 21.88
C TYR A 85 -9.64 -4.89 20.66
N ALA A 86 -8.97 -3.74 20.78
CA ALA A 86 -8.17 -3.16 19.69
C ALA A 86 -7.04 -4.11 19.26
N LEU A 87 -6.32 -4.69 20.22
CA LEU A 87 -5.25 -5.65 19.94
C LEU A 87 -5.77 -6.94 19.29
N ALA A 88 -6.91 -7.47 19.77
CA ALA A 88 -7.52 -8.66 19.18
C ALA A 88 -8.06 -8.40 17.77
N SER A 89 -8.64 -7.21 17.53
CA SER A 89 -9.11 -6.77 16.21
C SER A 89 -7.94 -6.66 15.23
N PHE A 90 -6.85 -6.02 15.66
CA PHE A 90 -5.61 -5.92 14.89
C PHE A 90 -5.04 -7.28 14.49
N LEU A 91 -4.85 -8.18 15.47
CA LEU A 91 -4.33 -9.52 15.21
C LEU A 91 -5.24 -10.36 14.31
N THR A 92 -6.56 -10.14 14.38
CA THR A 92 -7.52 -10.84 13.52
C THR A 92 -7.54 -10.27 12.09
N ALA A 93 -7.25 -8.98 11.90
CA ALA A 93 -7.17 -8.33 10.59
C ALA A 93 -5.91 -8.72 9.81
N LEU A 94 -4.79 -9.02 10.50
CA LEU A 94 -3.50 -9.32 9.88
C LEU A 94 -3.57 -10.43 8.80
N PRO A 95 -4.10 -11.65 9.06
CA PRO A 95 -4.15 -12.71 8.05
C PRO A 95 -4.95 -12.31 6.81
N TRP A 96 -5.99 -11.49 7.00
CA TRP A 96 -6.85 -11.04 5.91
C TRP A 96 -6.16 -10.02 5.01
N ILE A 97 -5.47 -9.05 5.63
CA ILE A 97 -4.66 -8.06 4.90
C ILE A 97 -3.52 -8.74 4.15
N PHE A 98 -2.89 -9.76 4.76
CA PHE A 98 -1.88 -10.57 4.08
C PHE A 98 -2.46 -11.34 2.87
N ALA A 99 -3.66 -11.92 2.99
CA ALA A 99 -4.33 -12.59 1.87
C ALA A 99 -4.65 -11.62 0.72
N MET A 100 -5.14 -10.42 1.03
CA MET A 100 -5.39 -9.38 0.03
C MET A 100 -4.08 -8.95 -0.65
N ALA A 101 -3.03 -8.67 0.12
CA ALA A 101 -1.71 -8.30 -0.41
C ALA A 101 -1.11 -9.38 -1.32
N PHE A 102 -1.23 -10.65 -0.93
CA PHE A 102 -0.78 -11.78 -1.74
C PHE A 102 -1.55 -11.87 -3.07
N SER A 103 -2.88 -11.74 -3.03
CA SER A 103 -3.72 -11.79 -4.22
C SER A 103 -3.36 -10.70 -5.24
N SER A 104 -3.13 -9.47 -4.76
CA SER A 104 -2.73 -8.36 -5.62
C SER A 104 -1.37 -8.55 -6.26
N LEU A 105 -0.42 -9.09 -5.50
CA LEU A 105 0.94 -9.31 -5.97
C LEU A 105 0.98 -10.34 -7.11
N PHE A 106 0.16 -11.39 -7.01
CA PHE A 106 0.04 -12.43 -8.03
C PHE A 106 -0.38 -11.87 -9.39
N PHE A 107 -1.40 -11.00 -9.42
CA PHE A 107 -1.86 -10.39 -10.67
C PHE A 107 -0.86 -9.40 -11.24
N PHE A 108 -0.26 -8.54 -10.42
CA PHE A 108 0.80 -7.65 -10.90
C PHE A 108 1.94 -8.45 -11.55
N TYR A 109 2.41 -9.50 -10.89
CA TYR A 109 3.44 -10.38 -11.44
C TYR A 109 3.08 -10.96 -12.81
N TYR A 110 1.85 -11.44 -12.99
CA TYR A 110 1.39 -11.99 -14.26
C TYR A 110 1.48 -10.95 -15.41
N TYR A 111 1.03 -9.71 -15.16
CA TYR A 111 1.06 -8.65 -16.19
C TYR A 111 2.47 -8.12 -16.48
N TYR A 112 3.37 -8.08 -15.48
CA TYR A 112 4.76 -7.65 -15.69
C TYR A 112 5.65 -8.72 -16.33
N PHE A 113 5.38 -10.01 -16.10
CA PHE A 113 6.11 -11.12 -16.72
C PHE A 113 6.05 -11.08 -18.26
N VAL A 114 4.99 -10.52 -18.83
CA VAL A 114 4.76 -10.47 -20.29
C VAL A 114 5.56 -9.35 -21.00
N ASN A 115 6.13 -8.34 -20.31
CA ASN A 115 6.68 -7.12 -20.96
C ASN A 115 8.19 -6.77 -20.75
N SER A 116 9.00 -7.55 -19.99
CA SER A 116 10.46 -7.33 -19.72
C SER A 116 10.82 -6.09 -18.86
N PHE A 117 11.96 -5.95 -18.15
CA PHE A 117 12.76 -6.83 -17.26
C PHE A 117 13.31 -6.06 -16.01
N ALA A 118 12.82 -4.86 -15.66
CA ALA A 118 13.33 -4.15 -14.45
C ALA A 118 12.52 -4.48 -13.19
N MET A 119 11.19 -4.39 -13.25
CA MET A 119 10.29 -4.83 -12.18
C MET A 119 10.10 -6.36 -12.13
N CYS A 120 10.49 -7.04 -13.22
CA CYS A 120 10.44 -8.49 -13.34
C CYS A 120 11.38 -9.16 -12.32
N LEU A 121 12.58 -8.63 -12.06
CA LEU A 121 13.50 -9.18 -11.06
C LEU A 121 13.00 -9.01 -9.62
N VAL A 122 12.34 -7.91 -9.26
CA VAL A 122 11.87 -7.72 -7.87
C VAL A 122 10.59 -8.51 -7.62
N LEU A 123 9.62 -8.53 -8.53
CA LEU A 123 8.34 -9.25 -8.34
C LEU A 123 8.44 -10.77 -8.59
N TYR A 124 9.24 -11.22 -9.59
CA TYR A 124 9.58 -12.64 -9.79
C TYR A 124 10.37 -13.18 -8.60
N ASN A 125 11.39 -12.45 -8.12
CA ASN A 125 12.07 -12.85 -6.90
C ASN A 125 11.09 -12.82 -5.72
N THR A 126 10.23 -11.82 -5.55
CA THR A 126 9.31 -11.80 -4.38
C THR A 126 8.35 -12.99 -4.35
N ILE A 127 7.79 -13.41 -5.49
CA ILE A 127 6.87 -14.57 -5.51
C ILE A 127 7.62 -15.90 -5.52
N SER A 128 8.73 -16.03 -6.27
CA SER A 128 9.60 -17.22 -6.26
C SER A 128 10.24 -17.43 -4.87
N GLN A 129 10.52 -16.35 -4.15
CA GLN A 129 11.15 -16.34 -2.83
C GLN A 129 10.14 -16.49 -1.69
N CYS A 130 8.91 -15.96 -1.80
CA CYS A 130 7.84 -16.27 -0.87
C CYS A 130 7.39 -17.74 -1.02
N LEU A 131 7.36 -18.27 -2.25
CA LEU A 131 7.12 -19.70 -2.51
C LEU A 131 8.28 -20.56 -2.01
N SER A 132 9.54 -20.12 -2.20
CA SER A 132 10.70 -20.82 -1.66
C SER A 132 10.81 -20.71 -0.14
N MET A 133 10.31 -19.65 0.53
CA MET A 133 10.23 -19.58 1.99
C MET A 133 9.16 -20.51 2.56
N PHE A 134 8.04 -20.69 1.85
CA PHE A 134 6.99 -21.63 2.25
C PHE A 134 7.46 -23.10 2.08
N LEU A 135 8.36 -23.36 1.13
CA LEU A 135 8.86 -24.70 0.81
C LEU A 135 10.26 -25.03 1.37
N ASN A 136 11.13 -24.04 1.63
CA ASN A 136 12.53 -24.20 2.06
C ASN A 136 12.91 -23.18 3.14
N TYR A 137 13.35 -23.69 4.29
CA TYR A 137 13.58 -22.97 5.55
C TYR A 137 14.90 -22.16 5.62
N LEU A 138 15.49 -21.73 4.49
CA LEU A 138 16.81 -21.07 4.46
C LEU A 138 16.77 -19.68 3.78
N PRO A 139 16.92 -18.58 4.54
CA PRO A 139 16.85 -17.23 3.99
C PRO A 139 18.18 -16.81 3.35
N SER A 140 18.20 -16.58 2.04
CA SER A 140 19.29 -15.84 1.37
C SER A 140 19.00 -14.32 1.37
N PRO A 141 20.00 -13.45 1.19
CA PRO A 141 19.84 -11.99 1.33
C PRO A 141 18.76 -11.36 0.44
N ALA A 142 18.53 -11.92 -0.76
CA ALA A 142 17.50 -11.44 -1.67
C ALA A 142 16.07 -11.74 -1.18
N HIS A 143 15.87 -12.83 -0.42
CA HIS A 143 14.59 -13.18 0.19
C HIS A 143 14.18 -12.17 1.29
N ILE A 144 15.14 -11.55 1.96
CA ILE A 144 14.89 -10.58 3.02
C ILE A 144 14.35 -9.27 2.43
N THR A 145 14.93 -8.81 1.31
CA THR A 145 14.48 -7.59 0.64
C THR A 145 13.07 -7.69 0.06
N SER A 146 12.69 -8.86 -0.44
CA SER A 146 11.37 -9.10 -1.03
C SER A 146 10.26 -9.25 0.02
N LEU A 147 10.54 -9.97 1.12
CA LEU A 147 9.67 -9.96 2.30
C LEU A 147 9.43 -8.54 2.82
N PHE A 148 10.47 -7.71 2.84
CA PHE A 148 10.38 -6.36 3.34
C PHE A 148 9.47 -5.47 2.48
N ILE A 149 9.49 -5.64 1.16
CA ILE A 149 8.61 -4.95 0.21
C ILE A 149 7.16 -5.43 0.33
N TRP A 150 6.95 -6.74 0.52
CA TRP A 150 5.60 -7.28 0.74
C TRP A 150 5.02 -6.82 2.07
N LEU A 151 5.82 -6.88 3.13
CA LEU A 151 5.50 -6.33 4.45
C LEU A 151 5.12 -4.85 4.32
N TRP A 152 5.91 -4.04 3.61
CA TRP A 152 5.61 -2.63 3.36
C TRP A 152 4.24 -2.39 2.72
N CYS A 153 3.91 -3.14 1.66
CA CYS A 153 2.65 -2.99 0.97
C CYS A 153 1.48 -3.36 1.90
N SER A 154 1.63 -4.42 2.69
CA SER A 154 0.68 -4.80 3.73
C SER A 154 0.54 -3.75 4.84
N PHE A 155 1.63 -3.08 5.24
CA PHE A 155 1.61 -1.99 6.21
C PHE A 155 0.85 -0.76 5.69
N GLY A 156 0.99 -0.41 4.41
CA GLY A 156 0.21 0.68 3.81
C GLY A 156 -1.30 0.41 3.80
N LEU A 157 -1.71 -0.83 3.53
CA LEU A 157 -3.12 -1.24 3.61
C LEU A 157 -3.63 -1.19 5.05
N LEU A 158 -2.85 -1.69 6.00
CA LEU A 158 -3.18 -1.71 7.42
C LEU A 158 -3.40 -0.31 7.99
N LEU A 159 -2.60 0.68 7.56
CA LEU A 159 -2.79 2.08 7.93
C LEU A 159 -4.07 2.67 7.32
N GLY A 160 -4.38 2.34 6.07
CA GLY A 160 -5.63 2.74 5.43
C GLY A 160 -6.86 2.22 6.19
N ASP A 161 -6.85 0.94 6.58
CA ASP A 161 -7.91 0.34 7.42
C ASP A 161 -8.00 1.03 8.79
N SER A 162 -6.85 1.39 9.39
CA SER A 162 -6.81 2.06 10.71
C SER A 162 -7.46 3.44 10.67
N VAL A 163 -7.22 4.24 9.63
CA VAL A 163 -7.87 5.54 9.43
C VAL A 163 -9.38 5.39 9.30
N VAL A 164 -9.83 4.41 8.53
CA VAL A 164 -11.25 4.14 8.31
C VAL A 164 -11.95 3.69 9.60
N VAL A 165 -11.32 2.79 10.35
CA VAL A 165 -11.84 2.32 11.64
C VAL A 165 -11.86 3.46 12.67
N ALA A 166 -10.87 4.35 12.66
CA ALA A 166 -10.86 5.53 13.51
C ALA A 166 -12.06 6.45 13.22
N ILE A 167 -12.34 6.73 11.95
CA ILE A 167 -13.51 7.54 11.53
C ILE A 167 -14.83 6.89 11.98
N ALA A 168 -14.97 5.58 11.75
CA ALA A 168 -16.13 4.78 12.17
C ALA A 168 -16.28 4.68 13.70
N ALA A 169 -15.23 4.98 14.48
CA ALA A 169 -15.32 5.10 15.93
C ALA A 169 -15.93 6.44 16.35
N PHE A 170 -15.70 7.52 15.60
CA PHE A 170 -16.24 8.85 15.88
C PHE A 170 -17.71 8.97 15.49
N TYR A 171 -18.06 8.62 14.25
CA TYR A 171 -19.42 8.73 13.75
C TYR A 171 -20.09 7.35 13.72
N ASN A 172 -21.40 7.30 13.91
CA ASN A 172 -22.19 6.06 13.87
C ASN A 172 -23.16 6.11 12.68
N ASN A 173 -22.65 6.49 11.51
CA ASN A 173 -23.46 6.63 10.31
C ASN A 173 -22.64 6.29 9.08
N PHE A 174 -23.05 5.25 8.38
CA PHE A 174 -22.38 4.74 7.18
C PHE A 174 -22.11 5.82 6.13
N ILE A 175 -23.06 6.72 5.87
CA ILE A 175 -22.93 7.75 4.82
C ILE A 175 -21.87 8.78 5.21
N VAL A 176 -21.86 9.19 6.48
CA VAL A 176 -20.89 10.16 7.00
C VAL A 176 -19.49 9.56 7.01
N ASP A 177 -19.35 8.31 7.49
CA ASP A 177 -18.09 7.59 7.51
C ASP A 177 -17.53 7.38 6.09
N LEU A 178 -18.41 7.05 5.14
CA LEU A 178 -18.03 6.87 3.73
C LEU A 178 -17.52 8.18 3.12
N ALA A 179 -18.23 9.29 3.34
CA ALA A 179 -17.84 10.59 2.81
C ALA A 179 -16.52 11.09 3.42
N LEU A 180 -16.35 10.97 4.74
CA LEU A 180 -15.13 11.40 5.43
C LEU A 180 -13.95 10.46 5.13
N GLY A 181 -14.17 9.15 5.12
CA GLY A 181 -13.13 8.17 4.82
C GLY A 181 -12.55 8.34 3.42
N THR A 182 -13.42 8.45 2.41
CA THR A 182 -12.98 8.72 1.03
C THR A 182 -12.34 10.10 0.89
N GLY A 183 -12.90 11.13 1.51
CA GLY A 183 -12.36 12.49 1.48
C GLY A 183 -10.95 12.60 2.10
N ILE A 184 -10.75 11.99 3.26
CA ILE A 184 -9.45 11.97 3.96
C ILE A 184 -8.42 11.19 3.14
N GLN A 185 -8.79 10.01 2.61
CA GLN A 185 -7.88 9.25 1.77
C GLN A 185 -7.52 9.96 0.46
N ALA A 186 -8.48 10.66 -0.15
CA ALA A 186 -8.22 11.50 -1.33
C ALA A 186 -7.26 12.65 -1.01
N LEU A 187 -7.43 13.30 0.14
CA LEU A 187 -6.55 14.37 0.59
C LEU A 187 -5.13 13.84 0.87
N MET A 188 -5.02 12.68 1.51
CA MET A 188 -3.73 12.01 1.72
C MET A 188 -3.05 11.66 0.38
N LEU A 189 -3.82 11.22 -0.62
CA LEU A 189 -3.29 10.91 -1.96
C LEU A 189 -2.74 12.15 -2.68
N ILE A 190 -3.40 13.30 -2.58
CA ILE A 190 -2.91 14.57 -3.17
C ILE A 190 -1.54 14.95 -2.58
N LEU A 191 -1.35 14.69 -1.28
CA LEU A 191 -0.12 15.01 -0.54
C LEU A 191 1.00 13.97 -0.71
N CYS A 192 0.75 12.85 -1.42
CA CYS A 192 1.68 11.74 -1.64
C CYS A 192 3.03 12.13 -2.29
N GLY A 193 3.11 13.28 -2.96
CA GLY A 193 4.33 13.77 -3.63
C GLY A 193 4.40 13.47 -5.13
N PHE A 194 3.39 12.78 -5.69
CA PHE A 194 3.24 12.57 -7.13
C PHE A 194 2.52 13.74 -7.82
N PHE A 195 1.33 14.13 -7.33
CA PHE A 195 0.51 15.20 -7.93
C PHE A 195 1.10 16.60 -7.69
N LEU A 196 1.74 16.79 -6.54
CA LEU A 196 2.44 18.01 -6.17
C LEU A 196 3.87 17.62 -5.74
N LEU A 197 4.87 18.15 -6.43
CA LEU A 197 6.26 18.02 -6.01
C LEU A 197 6.45 18.68 -4.65
N LYS A 198 7.27 18.06 -3.78
CA LYS A 198 7.59 18.55 -2.43
C LYS A 198 8.05 20.01 -2.41
N SER A 199 8.80 20.45 -3.42
CA SER A 199 9.29 21.84 -3.53
C SER A 199 8.16 22.87 -3.73
N ASN A 200 7.03 22.44 -4.29
CA ASN A 200 5.92 23.32 -4.67
C ASN A 200 4.81 23.32 -3.62
N ILE A 201 4.94 22.53 -2.55
CA ILE A 201 3.98 22.51 -1.44
C ILE A 201 4.22 23.76 -0.59
N SER A 202 3.20 24.60 -0.46
CA SER A 202 3.24 25.78 0.41
C SER A 202 3.60 25.39 1.85
N ILE A 203 4.38 26.22 2.54
CA ILE A 203 4.81 25.98 3.93
C ILE A 203 3.62 25.66 4.86
N TYR A 204 2.46 26.28 4.60
CA TYR A 204 1.22 26.05 5.37
C TYR A 204 0.63 24.66 5.20
N TRP A 205 0.93 23.93 4.13
CA TRP A 205 0.44 22.56 3.87
C TRP A 205 1.50 21.49 4.12
N MET A 206 2.71 21.90 4.48
CA MET A 206 3.83 21.00 4.72
C MET A 206 3.57 20.03 5.88
N TRP A 207 2.81 20.46 6.89
CA TRP A 207 2.36 19.57 7.97
C TRP A 207 1.45 18.44 7.48
N GLY A 208 0.66 18.65 6.42
CA GLY A 208 -0.18 17.60 5.85
C GLY A 208 0.66 16.52 5.17
N HIS A 209 1.71 16.93 4.46
CA HIS A 209 2.65 16.00 3.81
C HIS A 209 3.44 15.16 4.82
N TYR A 210 3.91 15.76 5.91
CA TYR A 210 4.69 15.03 6.92
C TYR A 210 3.83 14.34 8.00
N GLY A 211 2.73 14.95 8.41
CA GLY A 211 1.96 14.54 9.58
C GLY A 211 0.66 13.81 9.28
N LEU A 212 0.11 13.92 8.07
CA LEU A 212 -1.21 13.33 7.75
C LEU A 212 -1.12 12.20 6.72
N SER A 213 -0.28 12.34 5.70
CA SER A 213 -0.23 11.39 4.60
C SER A 213 0.79 10.28 4.84
N TYR A 214 0.32 9.06 5.15
CA TYR A 214 1.20 7.89 5.16
C TYR A 214 1.77 7.58 3.77
N PHE A 215 1.11 8.03 2.69
CA PHE A 215 1.61 7.83 1.32
C PHE A 215 2.89 8.60 1.03
N SER A 216 3.10 9.75 1.68
CA SER A 216 4.34 10.51 1.58
C SER A 216 5.55 9.72 2.07
N TYR A 217 5.33 8.66 2.87
CA TYR A 217 6.37 7.71 3.28
C TYR A 217 6.41 6.48 2.39
N THR A 218 5.25 5.98 1.92
CA THR A 218 5.11 4.80 1.05
C THR A 218 5.66 5.00 -0.36
N PHE A 219 5.34 6.12 -0.99
CA PHE A 219 5.63 6.40 -2.39
C PHE A 219 7.13 6.59 -2.70
N PRO A 220 7.92 7.35 -1.90
CA PRO A 220 9.35 7.50 -2.17
C PRO A 220 10.12 6.18 -2.10
N VAL A 221 9.69 5.25 -1.24
CA VAL A 221 10.30 3.91 -1.14
C VAL A 221 9.98 3.08 -2.39
N LEU A 222 8.73 3.13 -2.87
CA LEU A 222 8.34 2.46 -4.12
C LEU A 222 9.10 3.03 -5.33
N MET A 223 9.26 4.35 -5.39
CA MET A 223 10.05 5.04 -6.41
C MET A 223 11.53 4.65 -6.36
N LYS A 224 12.12 4.60 -5.16
CA LYS A 224 13.49 4.13 -4.99
C LYS A 224 13.62 2.68 -5.46
N LEU A 225 12.68 1.81 -5.12
CA LEU A 225 12.71 0.41 -5.54
C LEU A 225 12.63 0.24 -7.07
N GLU A 226 11.81 1.03 -7.77
CA GLU A 226 11.66 0.92 -9.23
C GLU A 226 12.86 1.51 -10.00
N PHE A 227 13.43 2.61 -9.51
CA PHE A 227 14.45 3.37 -10.25
C PHE A 227 15.89 3.12 -9.79
N ASP A 228 16.11 2.48 -8.63
CA ASP A 228 17.43 2.08 -8.15
C ASP A 228 17.94 0.87 -8.95
N GLY A 229 18.88 1.10 -9.86
CA GLY A 229 19.40 0.11 -10.82
C GLY A 229 18.84 0.21 -12.24
N TYR A 230 17.97 1.17 -12.54
CA TYR A 230 17.42 1.36 -13.89
C TYR A 230 18.42 2.05 -14.84
N ASN A 231 19.18 1.24 -15.59
CA ASN A 231 20.11 1.69 -16.62
C ASN A 231 19.49 1.49 -18.01
N THR A 232 19.06 2.57 -18.68
CA THR A 232 18.67 2.49 -20.09
C THR A 232 19.92 2.36 -20.96
N THR A 233 20.20 1.17 -21.48
CA THR A 233 21.16 1.00 -22.58
C THR A 233 20.52 1.47 -23.89
N HIS A 234 21.27 2.29 -24.65
CA HIS A 234 20.97 2.83 -26.00
C HIS A 234 20.17 4.15 -26.08
N GLN A 235 20.85 5.30 -26.20
CA GLN A 235 21.28 5.92 -27.49
C GLN A 235 21.94 7.29 -27.23
N HIS A 236 23.11 7.50 -27.86
CA HIS A 236 23.91 8.74 -28.00
C HIS A 236 24.30 9.56 -26.74
N GLY A 237 25.54 9.36 -26.28
CA GLY A 237 26.37 10.44 -25.72
C GLY A 237 26.22 10.85 -24.25
N ALA A 238 25.18 10.42 -23.54
CA ALA A 238 25.01 10.74 -22.11
C ALA A 238 24.93 9.45 -21.27
N ASN A 239 25.98 9.22 -20.48
CA ASN A 239 26.14 8.07 -19.59
C ASN A 239 24.92 7.87 -18.67
N GLY A 240 24.18 6.78 -18.88
CA GLY A 240 23.81 5.79 -17.86
C GLY A 240 23.16 6.18 -16.53
N ILE A 241 22.52 7.35 -16.34
CA ILE A 241 22.05 7.78 -15.00
C ILE A 241 20.58 8.27 -15.01
N VAL A 242 19.71 7.65 -15.80
CA VAL A 242 18.31 8.11 -15.95
C VAL A 242 17.48 7.88 -14.67
N GLY A 243 17.61 6.71 -14.02
CA GLY A 243 16.86 6.41 -12.79
C GLY A 243 17.20 7.34 -11.63
N SER A 244 18.49 7.64 -11.43
CA SER A 244 18.91 8.54 -10.35
C SER A 244 18.56 10.01 -10.62
N GLU A 245 18.42 10.41 -11.89
CA GLU A 245 17.96 11.75 -12.29
C GLU A 245 16.46 11.94 -12.03
N VAL A 246 15.65 10.89 -12.23
CA VAL A 246 14.25 10.87 -11.80
C VAL A 246 14.16 11.03 -10.28
N LEU A 247 14.94 10.25 -9.52
CA LEU A 247 14.97 10.36 -8.06
C LEU A 247 15.45 11.73 -7.56
N LYS A 248 16.35 12.40 -8.29
CA LYS A 248 16.74 13.81 -8.05
C LYS A 248 15.59 14.76 -8.27
N THR A 249 14.89 14.63 -9.38
CA THR A 249 13.77 15.51 -9.76
C THR A 249 12.66 15.49 -8.71
N TYR A 250 12.35 14.31 -8.16
CA TYR A 250 11.35 14.17 -7.09
C TYR A 250 11.90 14.41 -5.68
N GLY A 251 13.21 14.59 -5.50
CA GLY A 251 13.85 14.84 -4.20
C GLY A 251 13.96 13.62 -3.29
N PHE A 252 13.95 12.40 -3.85
CA PHE A 252 13.93 11.14 -3.10
C PHE A 252 15.30 10.46 -2.98
N GLN A 253 16.40 11.18 -3.22
CA GLN A 253 17.75 10.59 -3.26
C GLN A 253 18.23 9.95 -1.95
N HIS A 254 17.87 10.54 -0.80
CA HIS A 254 18.34 10.11 0.52
C HIS A 254 17.21 9.55 1.38
N VAL A 255 16.32 8.76 0.77
CA VAL A 255 15.26 8.08 1.52
C VAL A 255 15.85 6.88 2.25
N ASN A 256 15.91 7.00 3.58
CA ASN A 256 16.22 5.90 4.48
C ASN A 256 14.97 5.04 4.64
N ILE A 257 15.01 3.85 4.06
CA ILE A 257 13.87 2.95 4.06
C ILE A 257 13.47 2.62 5.50
N GLY A 258 14.43 2.22 6.36
CA GLY A 258 14.17 1.89 7.77
C GLY A 258 13.56 3.03 8.59
N HIS A 259 13.92 4.29 8.31
CA HIS A 259 13.32 5.44 9.01
C HIS A 259 11.85 5.63 8.63
N ASN A 260 11.52 5.53 7.35
CA ASN A 260 10.13 5.63 6.90
C ASN A 260 9.28 4.47 7.44
N PHE A 261 9.84 3.26 7.55
CA PHE A 261 9.17 2.14 8.24
C PHE A 261 8.89 2.43 9.70
N GLY A 262 9.85 2.99 10.43
CA GLY A 262 9.64 3.40 11.82
C GLY A 262 8.51 4.41 11.96
N ILE A 263 8.43 5.39 11.05
CA ILE A 263 7.35 6.38 11.05
C ILE A 263 6.00 5.72 10.74
N LEU A 264 5.91 4.86 9.71
CA LEU A 264 4.66 4.15 9.39
C LEU A 264 4.18 3.27 10.55
N PHE A 265 5.09 2.66 11.31
CA PHE A 265 4.73 1.90 12.50
C PHE A 265 4.18 2.80 13.61
N VAL A 266 4.70 4.01 13.78
CA VAL A 266 4.15 4.99 14.73
C VAL A 266 2.75 5.46 14.32
N PHE A 267 2.47 5.63 13.02
CA PHE A 267 1.14 5.99 12.52
C PHE A 267 0.05 4.94 12.79
N LEU A 268 0.44 3.72 13.14
CA LEU A 268 -0.47 2.61 13.38
C LEU A 268 -1.13 2.66 14.77
N PHE A 269 -0.49 3.31 15.74
CA PHE A 269 -0.90 3.34 17.15
C PHE A 269 -1.36 4.73 17.57
#